data_AF-Q97ZS9-F1
#
_entry.id   AF-Q97ZS9-F1
#
_cell.length_a   1.000
_cell.length_b   1.000
_cell.length_c   1.000
_cell.angle_alpha   90.00
_cell.angle_beta   90.00
_cell.angle_gamma   90.00
#
_symmetry.space_group_name_H-M   'P 1'
#
loop_
_entity.id
_entity.type
_entity.pdbx_description
1 polymer ?
#
loop_
_entity_poly.entity_id
_entity_poly.type
_entity_poly.pdbx_seq_one_letter_code
_entity_poly.pdbx_strand_id
1 'polypeptide(L)'
;MYTILAYTDTIVFNVIRKAAYENFCTVYTIRSYSPSKLVASVGNIMIIVSRNNKSATISVKCGNAKKSFYIKVNENRINFDGNEMDTNLFIYHISSIENELYEYVKIISEKCNMQEICHKQKKGIKEILVEGKKINIGEEIKHSLEQLLTILYKREVSVECSKSSLCIKKVILTRRKVYIQLVDSEKENYWYLELNDLINKMPEHAQEILNIEGQIRAQSI
;
A
#
# COMPACT_ATOMS: atom_id res chain seq x y z
N MET A 1 5.92 32.25 4.42
CA MET A 1 5.66 30.87 4.87
C MET A 1 6.76 30.48 5.85
N TYR A 2 6.43 29.98 7.05
CA TYR A 2 7.46 29.52 7.99
C TYR A 2 8.25 28.36 7.38
N THR A 3 9.58 28.38 7.51
CA THR A 3 10.50 27.33 7.02
C THR A 3 10.08 25.94 7.51
N ILE A 4 9.49 25.87 8.70
CA ILE A 4 9.02 24.63 9.31
C ILE A 4 7.94 23.91 8.47
N LEU A 5 7.11 24.68 7.76
CA LEU A 5 6.07 24.15 6.88
C LEU A 5 6.66 23.59 5.57
N ALA A 6 7.87 23.99 5.19
CA ALA A 6 8.57 23.41 4.04
C ALA A 6 9.07 21.98 4.32
N TYR A 7 9.31 21.60 5.58
CA TYR A 7 9.63 20.21 5.93
C TYR A 7 8.46 19.25 5.69
N THR A 8 7.23 19.75 5.51
CA THR A 8 6.08 18.88 5.19
C THR A 8 6.23 18.17 3.85
N ASP A 9 6.89 18.79 2.87
CA ASP A 9 7.22 18.16 1.59
C ASP A 9 8.18 16.99 1.82
N THR A 10 9.23 17.18 2.62
CA THR A 10 10.21 16.15 2.97
C THR A 10 9.56 14.99 3.73
N ILE A 11 8.73 15.28 4.72
CA ILE A 11 7.97 14.27 5.48
C ILE A 11 7.13 13.42 4.52
N VAL A 12 6.34 14.06 3.65
CA VAL A 12 5.48 13.34 2.70
C VAL A 12 6.27 12.56 1.67
N PHE A 13 7.39 13.11 1.18
CA PHE A 13 8.30 12.41 0.28
C PHE A 13 8.83 11.13 0.92
N ASN A 14 9.35 11.21 2.16
CA ASN A 14 9.90 10.07 2.87
C ASN A 14 8.84 9.01 3.16
N VAL A 15 7.64 9.42 3.60
CA VAL A 15 6.53 8.48 3.88
C VAL A 15 6.07 7.77 2.61
N ILE A 16 5.84 8.49 1.52
CA ILE A 16 5.39 7.90 0.25
C ILE A 16 6.42 6.94 -0.30
N ARG A 17 7.71 7.32 -0.25
CA ARG A 17 8.80 6.47 -0.68
C ARG A 17 8.84 5.18 0.15
N LYS A 18 8.81 5.30 1.48
CA LYS A 18 8.79 4.14 2.39
C LYS A 18 7.61 3.21 2.09
N ALA A 19 6.41 3.77 1.98
CA ALA A 19 5.21 3.02 1.64
C ALA A 19 5.34 2.29 0.29
N ALA A 20 5.89 2.95 -0.73
CA ALA A 20 6.10 2.37 -2.04
C ALA A 20 6.96 1.10 -1.98
N TYR A 21 8.05 1.12 -1.20
CA TYR A 21 8.95 -0.02 -1.07
C TYR A 21 8.41 -1.13 -0.16
N GLU A 22 7.81 -0.77 0.97
CA GLU A 22 7.43 -1.77 1.97
C GLU A 22 6.07 -2.42 1.65
N ASN A 23 5.07 -1.64 1.21
CA ASN A 23 3.69 -2.12 1.11
C ASN A 23 3.18 -2.24 -0.33
N PHE A 24 3.66 -1.38 -1.23
CA PHE A 24 3.18 -1.28 -2.59
C PHE A 24 4.22 -1.81 -3.60
N CYS A 25 4.08 -1.42 -4.86
CA CYS A 25 4.86 -1.97 -5.97
C CYS A 25 6.00 -1.06 -6.40
N THR A 26 6.66 -0.40 -5.45
CA THR A 26 7.80 0.50 -5.65
C THR A 26 7.56 1.69 -6.61
N VAL A 27 6.30 1.92 -7.00
CA VAL A 27 5.88 3.05 -7.83
C VAL A 27 5.18 4.08 -6.97
N TYR A 28 5.55 5.34 -7.15
CA TYR A 28 4.88 6.48 -6.54
C TYR A 28 5.02 7.71 -7.41
N THR A 29 4.13 8.68 -7.20
CA THR A 29 4.22 10.00 -7.85
C THR A 29 4.12 11.10 -6.82
N ILE A 30 4.84 12.19 -7.06
CA ILE A 30 4.76 13.40 -6.26
C ILE A 30 4.73 14.58 -7.23
N ARG A 31 3.72 15.43 -7.09
CA ARG A 31 3.52 16.62 -7.92
C ARG A 31 3.21 17.82 -7.04
N SER A 32 4.01 18.87 -7.18
CA SER A 32 3.71 20.18 -6.64
C SER A 32 2.89 20.97 -7.66
N TYR A 33 1.69 21.38 -7.29
CA TYR A 33 0.81 22.19 -8.16
C TYR A 33 0.96 23.68 -7.87
N SER A 34 1.42 24.02 -6.66
CA SER A 34 1.74 25.37 -6.22
C SER A 34 2.62 25.28 -4.96
N PRO A 35 3.24 26.38 -4.52
CA PRO A 35 3.95 26.41 -3.23
C PRO A 35 3.06 26.00 -2.03
N SER A 36 1.75 26.17 -2.17
CA SER A 36 0.74 25.84 -1.16
C SER A 36 0.10 24.46 -1.31
N LYS A 37 0.39 23.71 -2.38
CA LYS A 37 -0.29 22.44 -2.65
C LYS A 37 0.63 21.39 -3.28
N LEU A 38 0.77 20.28 -2.56
CA LEU A 38 1.47 19.08 -3.03
C LEU A 38 0.51 17.90 -3.03
N VAL A 39 0.57 17.07 -4.07
CA VAL A 39 -0.16 15.83 -4.16
C VAL A 39 0.82 14.70 -4.41
N ALA A 40 0.74 13.66 -3.60
CA ALA A 40 1.48 12.43 -3.79
C ALA A 40 0.52 11.26 -3.92
N SER A 41 0.93 10.22 -4.64
CA SER A 41 0.17 8.98 -4.77
C SER A 41 1.10 7.77 -4.72
N VAL A 42 0.62 6.70 -4.11
CA VAL A 42 1.28 5.39 -4.06
C VAL A 42 0.20 4.33 -4.01
N GLY A 43 0.17 3.42 -4.98
CA GLY A 43 -0.90 2.44 -5.11
C GLY A 43 -2.29 3.05 -5.04
N ASN A 44 -3.10 2.56 -4.09
CA ASN A 44 -4.46 3.02 -3.84
C ASN A 44 -4.55 4.29 -2.97
N ILE A 45 -3.42 4.83 -2.48
CA ILE A 45 -3.38 5.98 -1.59
C ILE A 45 -3.07 7.27 -2.35
N MET A 46 -3.76 8.34 -1.98
CA MET A 46 -3.44 9.70 -2.36
C MET A 46 -3.23 10.56 -1.11
N ILE A 47 -2.09 11.26 -1.04
CA ILE A 47 -1.80 12.25 -0.01
C ILE A 47 -1.91 13.64 -0.62
N ILE A 48 -2.72 14.50 -0.01
CA ILE A 48 -2.89 15.90 -0.43
C ILE A 48 -2.42 16.78 0.71
N VAL A 49 -1.38 17.57 0.45
CA VAL A 49 -0.90 18.59 1.36
C VAL A 49 -1.45 19.94 0.91
N SER A 50 -2.06 20.67 1.84
CA SER A 50 -2.50 22.06 1.64
C SER A 50 -1.87 22.93 2.71
N ARG A 51 -1.23 24.03 2.30
CA ARG A 51 -0.45 24.91 3.18
C ARG A 51 -0.94 26.35 3.06
N ASN A 52 -0.85 27.06 4.16
CA ASN A 52 -0.91 28.51 4.17
C ASN A 52 0.28 29.06 4.99
N ASN A 53 0.27 30.34 5.32
CA ASN A 53 1.37 30.98 6.01
C ASN A 53 1.67 30.40 7.41
N LYS A 54 0.67 29.84 8.12
CA LYS A 54 0.78 29.39 9.52
C LYS A 54 0.34 27.95 9.76
N SER A 55 -0.17 27.24 8.76
CA SER A 55 -0.64 25.87 8.92
C SER A 55 -0.42 25.02 7.68
N ALA A 56 -0.26 23.73 7.89
CA ALA A 56 -0.34 22.71 6.86
C ALA A 56 -1.36 21.63 7.27
N THR A 57 -2.11 21.16 6.28
CA THR A 57 -3.00 20.00 6.41
C THR A 57 -2.51 18.91 5.47
N ILE A 58 -2.24 17.72 6.00
CA ILE A 58 -1.88 16.53 5.22
C ILE A 58 -3.11 15.62 5.23
N SER A 59 -3.73 15.39 4.08
CA SER A 59 -4.89 14.51 3.93
C SER A 59 -4.50 13.22 3.23
N VAL A 60 -4.55 12.09 3.93
CA VAL A 60 -4.39 10.74 3.35
C VAL A 60 -5.76 10.21 2.95
N LYS A 61 -5.90 9.76 1.69
CA LYS A 61 -7.16 9.33 1.10
C LYS A 61 -7.03 8.00 0.38
N CYS A 62 -8.08 7.18 0.45
CA CYS A 62 -8.33 6.06 -0.45
C CYS A 62 -9.83 5.88 -0.64
N GLY A 63 -10.33 6.05 -1.86
CA GLY A 63 -11.78 6.09 -2.12
C GLY A 63 -12.48 7.10 -1.21
N ASN A 64 -13.47 6.63 -0.45
CA ASN A 64 -14.21 7.45 0.53
C ASN A 64 -13.49 7.57 1.89
N ALA A 65 -12.51 6.72 2.17
CA ALA A 65 -11.75 6.80 3.41
C ALA A 65 -10.78 7.98 3.36
N LYS A 66 -10.80 8.81 4.42
CA LYS A 66 -9.92 9.97 4.56
C LYS A 66 -9.50 10.13 6.01
N LYS A 67 -8.21 10.40 6.23
CA LYS A 67 -7.68 10.92 7.48
C LYS A 67 -6.87 12.17 7.23
N SER A 68 -6.95 13.14 8.13
CA SER A 68 -6.23 14.41 8.01
C SER A 68 -5.36 14.63 9.23
N PHE A 69 -4.20 15.25 9.01
CA PHE A 69 -3.24 15.68 10.01
C PHE A 69 -3.09 17.18 9.89
N TYR A 70 -2.97 17.83 11.03
CA TYR A 70 -2.89 19.28 11.11
C TYR A 70 -1.60 19.68 11.80
N ILE A 71 -0.86 20.55 11.14
CA ILE A 71 0.31 21.23 11.68
C ILE A 71 -0.06 22.70 11.73
N LYS A 72 -0.09 23.29 12.92
CA LYS A 72 -0.35 24.73 13.10
C LYS A 72 0.80 25.36 13.85
N VAL A 73 1.36 26.41 13.28
CA VAL A 73 2.41 27.23 13.89
C VAL A 73 1.75 28.43 14.56
N ASN A 74 1.98 28.58 15.86
CA ASN A 74 1.59 29.75 16.62
C ASN A 74 2.82 30.30 17.34
N GLU A 75 3.32 31.45 16.87
CA GLU A 75 4.54 32.07 17.40
C GLU A 75 5.70 31.06 17.40
N ASN A 76 6.19 30.68 18.59
CA ASN A 76 7.30 29.74 18.81
C ASN A 76 6.83 28.31 19.11
N ARG A 77 5.53 28.02 18.95
CA ARG A 77 4.93 26.71 19.20
C ARG A 77 4.35 26.10 17.93
N ILE A 78 4.42 24.78 17.85
CA ILE A 78 3.77 23.97 16.83
C ILE A 78 2.79 23.05 17.52
N ASN A 79 1.52 23.14 17.12
CA ASN A 79 0.52 22.15 17.46
C ASN A 79 0.47 21.11 16.33
N PHE A 80 0.78 19.87 16.69
CA PHE A 80 0.76 18.69 15.84
C PHE A 80 -0.26 17.69 16.39
N ASP A 81 -1.42 17.59 15.73
CA ASP A 81 -2.51 16.66 16.09
C ASP A 81 -2.91 16.65 17.59
N GLY A 82 -2.83 17.82 18.24
CA GLY A 82 -3.12 17.98 19.67
C GLY A 82 -1.89 18.05 20.58
N ASN A 83 -0.70 17.69 20.08
CA ASN A 83 0.56 17.80 20.82
C ASN A 83 1.24 19.15 20.53
N GLU A 84 1.60 19.89 21.59
CA GLU A 84 2.35 21.13 21.44
C GLU A 84 3.85 20.91 21.62
N MET A 85 4.64 21.43 20.69
CA MET A 85 6.10 21.41 20.75
C MET A 85 6.69 22.78 20.43
N ASP A 86 7.90 23.04 20.91
CA ASP A 86 8.65 24.23 20.51
C ASP A 86 9.06 24.12 19.03
N THR A 87 8.95 25.22 18.29
CA THR A 87 9.37 25.29 16.88
C THR A 87 10.81 24.83 16.65
N ASN A 88 11.73 25.07 17.59
CA ASN A 88 13.14 24.67 17.48
C ASN A 88 13.33 23.16 17.64
N LEU A 89 12.38 22.49 18.30
CA LEU A 89 12.46 21.04 18.55
C LEU A 89 11.83 20.21 17.42
N PHE A 90 11.06 20.83 16.52
CA PHE A 90 10.32 20.14 15.46
C PHE A 90 11.18 19.22 14.60
N ILE A 91 12.40 19.63 14.27
CA ILE A 91 13.32 18.84 13.44
C ILE A 91 13.59 17.47 14.09
N TYR A 92 13.72 17.42 15.42
CA TYR A 92 13.93 16.17 16.15
C TYR A 92 12.70 15.25 16.17
N HIS A 93 11.50 15.79 15.92
CA HIS A 93 10.27 15.04 15.87
C HIS A 93 9.87 14.59 14.46
N ILE A 94 10.58 15.03 13.41
CA ILE A 94 10.26 14.69 12.00
C ILE A 94 10.13 13.18 11.81
N SER A 95 11.07 12.38 12.30
CA SER A 95 11.02 10.92 12.13
C SER A 95 9.83 10.28 12.85
N SER A 96 9.40 10.81 14.00
CA SER A 96 8.20 10.34 14.69
C SER A 96 6.95 10.62 13.85
N ILE A 97 6.85 11.84 13.32
CA ILE A 97 5.75 12.29 12.47
C ILE A 97 5.69 11.45 11.19
N GLU A 98 6.83 11.16 10.56
CA GLU A 98 6.93 10.29 9.39
C GLU A 98 6.42 8.87 9.68
N ASN A 99 6.80 8.29 10.82
CA ASN A 99 6.35 6.95 11.19
C ASN A 99 4.84 6.90 11.47
N GLU A 100 4.31 7.89 12.19
CA GLU A 100 2.85 8.00 12.39
C GLU A 100 2.12 8.10 11.06
N LEU A 101 2.54 9.03 10.18
CA LEU A 101 1.92 9.22 8.87
C LEU A 101 2.00 7.96 8.00
N TYR A 102 3.13 7.22 8.06
CA TYR A 102 3.30 5.93 7.39
C TYR A 102 2.32 4.87 7.89
N GLU A 103 2.16 4.71 9.21
CA GLU A 103 1.18 3.76 9.76
C GLU A 103 -0.24 4.09 9.34
N TYR A 104 -0.58 5.38 9.26
CA TYR A 104 -1.88 5.80 8.78
C TYR A 104 -2.08 5.52 7.29
N VAL A 105 -1.06 5.70 6.45
CA VAL A 105 -1.07 5.30 5.03
C VAL A 105 -1.37 3.81 4.90
N LYS A 106 -0.66 2.97 5.67
CA LYS A 106 -0.85 1.52 5.69
C LYS A 106 -2.26 1.13 6.12
N ILE A 107 -2.74 1.62 7.26
CA ILE A 107 -4.07 1.29 7.80
C ILE A 107 -5.18 1.71 6.83
N ILE A 108 -5.09 2.90 6.24
CA ILE A 108 -6.10 3.38 5.29
C ILE A 108 -6.10 2.52 4.03
N SER A 109 -4.91 2.15 3.52
CA SER A 109 -4.78 1.31 2.34
C SER A 109 -5.40 -0.08 2.53
N GLU A 110 -5.12 -0.71 3.67
CA GLU A 110 -5.61 -2.06 3.97
C GLU A 110 -7.13 -2.12 4.16
N LYS A 111 -7.73 -1.07 4.71
CA LYS A 111 -9.19 -0.97 4.93
C LYS A 111 -9.95 -0.50 3.69
N CYS A 112 -9.26 -0.04 2.65
CA CYS A 112 -9.90 0.54 1.48
C CYS A 112 -10.48 -0.53 0.55
N ASN A 113 -11.62 -0.23 -0.05
CA ASN A 113 -12.29 -1.06 -1.06
C ASN A 113 -11.72 -0.88 -2.48
N MET A 114 -10.60 -0.19 -2.60
CA MET A 114 -9.81 -0.09 -3.81
C MET A 114 -8.43 -0.64 -3.50
N GLN A 115 -7.93 -1.56 -4.31
CA GLN A 115 -6.60 -2.15 -4.14
C GLN A 115 -5.81 -1.99 -5.44
N GLU A 116 -4.53 -1.72 -5.33
CA GLU A 116 -3.65 -1.78 -6.50
C GLU A 116 -3.38 -3.24 -6.88
N ILE A 117 -3.23 -3.48 -8.17
CA ILE A 117 -2.62 -4.67 -8.76
C ILE A 117 -1.48 -4.17 -9.63
N CYS A 118 -0.36 -4.88 -9.57
CA CYS A 118 0.86 -4.45 -10.25
C CYS A 118 1.30 -5.48 -11.27
N HIS A 119 1.80 -4.97 -12.38
CA HIS A 119 2.35 -5.83 -13.42
C HIS A 119 3.61 -5.23 -14.04
N LYS A 120 4.61 -6.07 -14.27
CA LYS A 120 5.80 -5.64 -15.01
C LYS A 120 5.46 -5.39 -16.48
N GLN A 121 6.03 -4.31 -16.99
CA GLN A 121 6.05 -3.93 -18.40
C GLN A 121 7.48 -3.69 -18.86
N LYS A 122 7.69 -3.61 -20.18
CA LYS A 122 9.01 -3.29 -20.77
C LYS A 122 9.65 -2.01 -20.20
N LYS A 123 8.84 -1.02 -19.78
CA LYS A 123 9.31 0.31 -19.31
C LYS A 123 9.15 0.55 -17.81
N GLY A 124 8.85 -0.48 -17.01
CA GLY A 124 8.66 -0.33 -15.56
C GLY A 124 7.52 -1.20 -15.02
N ILE A 125 6.95 -0.79 -13.89
CA ILE A 125 5.79 -1.45 -13.29
C ILE A 125 4.57 -0.59 -13.58
N LYS A 126 3.51 -1.19 -14.11
CA LYS A 126 2.21 -0.54 -14.26
C LYS A 126 1.30 -0.96 -13.13
N GLU A 127 0.70 0.04 -12.49
CA GLU A 127 -0.32 -0.11 -11.46
C GLU A 127 -1.72 -0.01 -12.08
N ILE A 128 -2.63 -0.86 -11.61
CA ILE A 128 -4.05 -0.86 -11.95
C ILE A 128 -4.83 -0.88 -10.64
N LEU A 129 -5.78 0.02 -10.47
CA LEU A 129 -6.67 0.02 -9.31
C LEU A 129 -7.90 -0.84 -9.59
N VAL A 130 -8.23 -1.75 -8.67
CA VAL A 130 -9.42 -2.60 -8.72
C VAL A 130 -10.30 -2.41 -7.50
N GLU A 131 -11.61 -2.48 -7.69
CA GLU A 131 -12.57 -2.47 -6.57
C GLU A 131 -12.54 -3.84 -5.88
N GLY A 132 -12.01 -3.88 -4.66
CA GLY A 132 -11.81 -5.10 -3.89
C GLY A 132 -11.19 -4.83 -2.52
N LYS A 133 -11.07 -5.87 -1.71
CA LYS A 133 -10.45 -5.80 -0.38
C LYS A 133 -9.24 -6.72 -0.33
N LYS A 134 -8.19 -6.29 0.36
CA LYS A 134 -7.09 -7.17 0.75
C LYS A 134 -7.63 -8.16 1.79
N ILE A 135 -7.43 -9.46 1.57
CA ILE A 135 -7.86 -10.51 2.50
C ILE A 135 -6.63 -11.12 3.16
N ASN A 136 -6.71 -11.26 4.48
CA ASN A 136 -5.74 -12.05 5.24
C ASN A 136 -6.20 -13.50 5.19
N ILE A 137 -5.48 -14.33 4.43
CA ILE A 137 -5.77 -15.75 4.28
C ILE A 137 -5.19 -16.55 5.45
N GLY A 138 -5.93 -17.57 5.90
CA GLY A 138 -5.50 -18.50 6.95
C GLY A 138 -4.37 -19.44 6.52
N GLU A 139 -3.76 -20.13 7.49
CA GLU A 139 -2.60 -21.02 7.26
C GLU A 139 -2.90 -22.20 6.32
N GLU A 140 -4.10 -22.78 6.38
CA GLU A 140 -4.52 -23.85 5.47
C GLU A 140 -4.51 -23.37 4.00
N ILE A 141 -5.15 -22.23 3.73
CA ILE A 141 -5.18 -21.61 2.40
C ILE A 141 -3.77 -21.24 1.94
N LYS A 142 -2.95 -20.70 2.84
CA LYS A 142 -1.55 -20.37 2.54
C LYS A 142 -0.79 -21.60 2.06
N HIS A 143 -0.87 -22.70 2.80
CA HIS A 143 -0.15 -23.92 2.47
C HIS A 143 -0.60 -24.49 1.11
N SER A 144 -1.91 -24.57 0.85
CA SER A 144 -2.42 -25.02 -0.44
C SER A 144 -1.97 -24.10 -1.59
N LEU A 145 -2.01 -22.78 -1.40
CA LEU A 145 -1.53 -21.85 -2.42
C LEU A 145 -0.02 -21.98 -2.68
N GLU A 146 0.80 -22.14 -1.64
CA GLU A 146 2.24 -22.40 -1.79
C GLU A 146 2.50 -23.66 -2.61
N GLN A 147 1.82 -24.77 -2.29
CA GLN A 147 1.96 -26.03 -3.02
C GLN A 147 1.56 -25.88 -4.49
N LEU A 148 0.35 -25.36 -4.77
CA LEU A 148 -0.16 -25.18 -6.12
C LEU A 148 0.73 -24.28 -6.96
N LEU A 149 1.18 -23.15 -6.41
CA LEU A 149 2.02 -22.20 -7.13
C LEU A 149 3.44 -22.72 -7.30
N THR A 150 3.97 -23.50 -6.36
CA THR A 150 5.27 -24.17 -6.50
C THR A 150 5.25 -25.17 -7.65
N ILE A 151 4.17 -25.94 -7.78
CA ILE A 151 3.95 -26.86 -8.90
C ILE A 151 3.88 -26.07 -10.22
N LEU A 152 3.03 -25.04 -10.28
CA LEU A 152 2.82 -24.24 -11.49
C LEU A 152 4.12 -23.60 -12.01
N TYR A 153 4.89 -22.99 -11.11
CA TYR A 153 6.10 -22.24 -11.47
C TYR A 153 7.37 -23.09 -11.50
N LYS A 154 7.30 -24.36 -11.08
CA LYS A 154 8.43 -25.29 -10.99
C LYS A 154 9.60 -24.71 -10.18
N ARG A 155 9.29 -23.90 -9.17
CA ARG A 155 10.22 -23.28 -8.23
C ARG A 155 9.48 -22.96 -6.94
N GLU A 156 10.19 -22.90 -5.83
CA GLU A 156 9.62 -22.62 -4.52
C GLU A 156 8.89 -21.27 -4.48
N VAL A 157 7.61 -21.31 -4.12
CA VAL A 157 6.78 -20.13 -3.87
C VAL A 157 6.38 -20.10 -2.41
N SER A 158 6.63 -18.98 -1.73
CA SER A 158 6.16 -18.79 -0.35
C SER A 158 5.03 -17.77 -0.25
N VAL A 159 4.13 -17.93 0.72
CA VAL A 159 3.19 -16.87 1.14
C VAL A 159 3.88 -15.78 1.96
N GLU A 160 5.13 -16.01 2.39
CA GLU A 160 5.94 -15.04 3.12
C GLU A 160 7.10 -14.57 2.26
N CYS A 161 7.11 -13.27 1.93
CA CYS A 161 8.16 -12.67 1.11
C CYS A 161 9.55 -12.57 1.78
N SER A 162 9.67 -12.96 3.04
CA SER A 162 10.94 -13.13 3.74
C SER A 162 11.59 -14.50 3.51
N LYS A 163 10.83 -15.51 3.03
CA LYS A 163 11.29 -16.90 2.94
C LYS A 163 11.78 -17.31 1.55
N SER A 164 11.20 -16.74 0.49
CA SER A 164 11.56 -17.04 -0.90
C SER A 164 11.60 -15.77 -1.75
N SER A 165 12.40 -15.78 -2.82
CA SER A 165 12.44 -14.70 -3.80
C SER A 165 11.11 -14.60 -4.57
N LEU A 166 10.45 -15.73 -4.86
CA LEU A 166 9.08 -15.74 -5.38
C LEU A 166 8.09 -15.91 -4.23
N CYS A 167 7.25 -14.91 -4.01
CA CYS A 167 6.25 -14.96 -2.96
C CYS A 167 4.90 -14.35 -3.35
N ILE A 168 3.86 -14.69 -2.58
CA ILE A 168 2.56 -14.03 -2.62
C ILE A 168 2.64 -12.73 -1.82
N LYS A 169 2.55 -11.58 -2.50
CA LYS A 169 2.56 -10.27 -1.84
C LYS A 169 1.24 -9.96 -1.14
N LYS A 170 0.11 -10.29 -1.78
CA LYS A 170 -1.25 -10.08 -1.24
C LYS A 170 -2.30 -10.84 -2.05
N VAL A 171 -3.42 -11.10 -1.40
CA VAL A 171 -4.64 -11.64 -2.01
C VAL A 171 -5.73 -10.56 -1.99
N ILE A 172 -6.37 -10.32 -3.13
CA ILE A 172 -7.42 -9.32 -3.30
C ILE A 172 -8.71 -10.04 -3.70
N LEU A 173 -9.73 -9.91 -2.86
CA LEU A 173 -11.07 -10.36 -3.18
C LEU A 173 -11.89 -9.20 -3.76
N THR A 174 -12.42 -9.42 -4.94
CA THR A 174 -13.43 -8.55 -5.57
C THR A 174 -14.80 -9.23 -5.53
N ARG A 175 -15.85 -8.55 -5.98
CA ARG A 175 -17.20 -9.16 -6.05
C ARG A 175 -17.21 -10.45 -6.86
N ARG A 176 -16.43 -10.52 -7.93
CA ARG A 176 -16.46 -11.63 -8.90
C ARG A 176 -15.24 -12.53 -8.87
N LYS A 177 -14.08 -12.03 -8.44
CA LYS A 177 -12.78 -12.67 -8.67
C LYS A 177 -11.90 -12.58 -7.44
N VAL A 178 -11.07 -13.60 -7.25
CA VAL A 178 -9.95 -13.59 -6.31
C VAL A 178 -8.65 -13.42 -7.11
N TYR A 179 -7.90 -12.37 -6.83
CA TYR A 179 -6.59 -12.13 -7.41
C TYR A 179 -5.49 -12.44 -6.40
N ILE A 180 -4.47 -13.15 -6.84
CA ILE A 180 -3.25 -13.40 -6.10
C ILE A 180 -2.15 -12.57 -6.76
N GLN A 181 -1.59 -11.60 -6.04
CA GLN A 181 -0.46 -10.83 -6.52
C GLN A 181 0.84 -11.52 -6.10
N LEU A 182 1.66 -11.84 -7.10
CA LEU A 182 2.97 -12.45 -6.94
C LEU A 182 4.06 -11.40 -7.15
N VAL A 183 5.15 -11.57 -6.42
CA VAL A 183 6.37 -10.79 -6.61
C VAL A 183 7.58 -11.70 -6.62
N ASP A 184 8.50 -11.41 -7.54
CA ASP A 184 9.86 -11.93 -7.55
C ASP A 184 10.77 -10.79 -7.06
N SER A 185 11.20 -10.86 -5.80
CA SER A 185 11.90 -9.78 -5.11
C SER A 185 13.30 -9.54 -5.68
N GLU A 186 13.97 -10.57 -6.18
CA GLU A 186 15.29 -10.45 -6.83
C GLU A 186 15.20 -9.70 -8.17
N LYS A 187 14.10 -9.89 -8.90
CA LYS A 187 13.91 -9.30 -10.24
C LYS A 187 13.05 -8.05 -10.24
N GLU A 188 12.55 -7.64 -9.08
CA GLU A 188 11.52 -6.60 -8.91
C GLU A 188 10.38 -6.78 -9.94
N ASN A 189 9.92 -8.03 -10.06
CA ASN A 189 8.91 -8.42 -11.02
C ASN A 189 7.59 -8.67 -10.31
N TYR A 190 6.53 -8.08 -10.82
CA TYR A 190 5.17 -8.20 -10.28
C TYR A 190 4.25 -8.74 -11.35
N TRP A 191 3.35 -9.62 -10.95
CA TRP A 191 2.23 -10.03 -11.77
C TRP A 191 1.10 -10.53 -10.86
N TYR A 192 -0.05 -10.80 -11.46
CA TYR A 192 -1.19 -11.35 -10.76
C TYR A 192 -1.71 -12.59 -11.47
N LEU A 193 -2.37 -13.42 -10.69
CA LEU A 193 -3.15 -14.55 -11.16
C LEU A 193 -4.57 -14.36 -10.67
N GLU A 194 -5.54 -14.50 -11.56
CA GLU A 194 -6.90 -14.79 -11.14
C GLU A 194 -6.97 -16.26 -10.73
N LEU A 195 -7.55 -16.54 -9.56
CA LEU A 195 -7.56 -17.89 -9.00
C LEU A 195 -8.24 -18.90 -9.95
N ASN A 196 -9.32 -18.49 -10.62
CA ASN A 196 -9.99 -19.33 -11.62
C ASN A 196 -9.16 -19.59 -12.88
N ASP A 197 -8.21 -18.71 -13.24
CA ASP A 197 -7.30 -18.98 -14.35
C ASP A 197 -6.33 -20.13 -14.04
N LEU A 198 -6.11 -20.45 -12.75
CA LEU A 198 -5.30 -21.61 -12.36
C LEU A 198 -5.98 -22.93 -12.75
N ILE A 199 -7.31 -23.00 -12.74
CA ILE A 199 -8.05 -24.21 -13.11
C ILE A 199 -7.73 -24.62 -14.54
N ASN A 200 -7.60 -23.66 -15.44
CA ASN A 200 -7.24 -23.91 -16.83
C ASN A 200 -5.78 -24.37 -17.01
N LYS A 201 -4.91 -24.02 -16.05
CA LYS A 201 -3.47 -24.36 -16.09
C LYS A 201 -3.15 -25.66 -15.36
N MET A 202 -3.96 -26.03 -14.37
CA MET A 202 -3.79 -27.18 -13.48
C MET A 202 -5.15 -27.87 -13.26
N PRO A 203 -5.75 -28.46 -14.31
CA PRO A 203 -7.10 -29.02 -14.24
C PRO A 203 -7.23 -30.14 -13.19
N GLU A 204 -6.17 -30.90 -12.94
CA GLU A 204 -6.11 -31.94 -11.91
C GLU A 204 -6.26 -31.40 -10.48
N HIS A 205 -6.00 -30.12 -10.25
CA HIS A 205 -6.18 -29.43 -8.97
C HIS A 205 -7.43 -28.55 -8.90
N ALA A 206 -8.35 -28.66 -9.87
CA ALA A 206 -9.52 -27.77 -9.98
C ALA A 206 -10.37 -27.72 -8.71
N GLN A 207 -10.63 -28.88 -8.08
CA GLN A 207 -11.45 -28.95 -6.87
C GLN A 207 -10.80 -28.24 -5.69
N GLU A 208 -9.48 -28.39 -5.53
CA GLU A 208 -8.73 -27.71 -4.47
C GLU A 208 -8.77 -26.19 -4.66
N ILE A 209 -8.58 -25.72 -5.90
CA ILE A 209 -8.65 -24.30 -6.26
C ILE A 209 -10.03 -23.72 -5.95
N LEU A 210 -11.11 -24.43 -6.31
CA LEU A 210 -12.49 -24.02 -6.01
C LEU A 210 -12.76 -23.98 -4.49
N ASN A 211 -12.22 -24.95 -3.74
CA ASN A 211 -12.34 -24.96 -2.28
C ASN A 211 -11.64 -23.73 -1.65
N ILE A 212 -10.42 -23.41 -2.10
CA ILE A 212 -9.70 -22.20 -1.67
C ILE A 212 -10.53 -20.95 -1.97
N GLU A 213 -11.10 -20.84 -3.17
CA GLU A 213 -11.93 -19.68 -3.52
C GLU A 213 -13.15 -19.56 -2.59
N GLY A 214 -13.82 -20.68 -2.32
CA GLY A 214 -14.96 -20.74 -1.40
C GLY A 214 -14.59 -20.30 0.02
N GLN A 215 -13.47 -20.81 0.55
CA GLN A 215 -12.98 -20.43 1.88
C GLN A 215 -12.61 -18.94 1.98
N ILE A 216 -11.92 -18.40 0.97
CA ILE A 216 -11.57 -16.95 0.92
C ILE A 216 -12.84 -16.10 0.95
N ARG A 217 -13.86 -16.49 0.18
CA ARG A 217 -15.14 -15.76 0.15
C ARG A 217 -15.88 -15.85 1.48
N ALA A 218 -15.86 -17.00 2.14
CA ALA A 218 -16.48 -17.19 3.44
C ALA A 218 -15.85 -16.31 4.54
N GLN A 219 -14.53 -16.06 4.47
CA GLN A 219 -13.82 -15.17 5.42
C GLN A 219 -14.14 -13.68 5.27
N SER A 220 -14.85 -13.30 4.21
CA SER A 220 -15.17 -11.90 3.89
C SER A 220 -16.57 -11.45 4.31
N ILE A 221 -17.37 -12.39 4.84
CA ILE A 221 -18.70 -12.18 5.44
C ILE A 221 -18.51 -11.89 6.92
#